data_AF-A0A521XVB9-F1
#
_entry.id   AF-A0A521XVB9-F1
#
_cell.length_a   1.000
_cell.length_b   1.000
_cell.length_c   1.000
_cell.angle_alpha   90.00
_cell.angle_beta   90.00
_cell.angle_gamma   90.00
#
_symmetry.space_group_name_H-M   'P 1'
#
loop_
_entity.id
_entity.type
_entity.pdbx_description
1 polymer ?
#
loop_
_entity_poly.entity_id
_entity_poly.type
_entity_poly.pdbx_seq_one_letter_code
_entity_poly.pdbx_strand_id
1 'polypeptide(L)'
;MQTKLDSKFFNLINFENRNFKYMRIVALIYLTLLLASTIMAYKIVLLGPFSVPGSTLIYTFSFFWSSIFVELYGPNLAKKLIWESIICQFIFALLINLVNTLPSPSYWNHKNAYDAVVGNIMRFTFAGMTGYLMSAFL
;
A
#
# COMPACT_ATOMS: atom_id res chain seq x y z
N MET A 1 31.56 -26.52 18.93
CA MET A 1 30.11 -26.40 18.64
C MET A 1 29.46 -25.15 19.26
N GLN A 2 30.07 -24.52 20.29
CA GLN A 2 29.57 -23.27 20.91
C GLN A 2 29.71 -21.97 20.09
N THR A 3 30.65 -21.89 19.14
CA THR A 3 30.96 -20.62 18.44
C THR A 3 29.86 -20.07 17.51
N LYS A 4 28.88 -20.90 17.09
CA LYS A 4 27.76 -20.44 16.23
C LYS A 4 26.60 -19.83 17.03
N LEU A 5 26.40 -20.21 18.29
CA LEU A 5 25.29 -19.69 19.10
C LEU A 5 25.51 -18.22 19.46
N ASP A 6 26.74 -17.85 19.82
CA ASP A 6 27.09 -16.48 20.21
C ASP A 6 26.94 -15.50 19.04
N SER A 7 27.26 -15.91 17.81
CA SER A 7 27.09 -15.06 16.62
C SER A 7 25.61 -14.74 16.31
N LYS A 8 24.71 -15.70 16.58
CA LYS A 8 23.27 -15.55 16.35
C LYS A 8 22.65 -14.68 17.44
N PHE A 9 23.09 -14.86 18.69
CA PHE A 9 22.70 -14.00 19.82
C PHE A 9 23.22 -12.57 19.66
N PHE A 10 24.45 -12.38 19.21
CA PHE A 10 25.02 -11.06 18.94
C PHE A 10 24.32 -10.35 17.78
N ASN A 11 23.88 -11.09 16.75
CA ASN A 11 23.02 -10.55 15.69
C ASN A 11 21.60 -10.22 16.18
N LEU A 12 21.03 -11.00 17.10
CA LEU A 12 19.73 -10.71 17.72
C LEU A 12 19.79 -9.43 18.58
N ILE A 13 20.88 -9.22 19.32
CA ILE A 13 21.10 -8.00 20.12
C ILE A 13 21.41 -6.78 19.23
N ASN A 14 22.09 -6.96 18.10
CA ASN A 14 22.34 -5.86 17.14
C ASN A 14 21.11 -5.43 16.33
N PHE A 15 20.05 -6.23 16.27
CA PHE A 15 18.78 -5.80 15.67
C PHE A 15 18.00 -4.83 16.57
N GLU A 16 18.14 -4.94 17.90
CA GLU A 16 17.43 -4.04 18.84
C GLU A 16 18.03 -2.63 18.90
N ASN A 17 19.31 -2.45 18.56
CA ASN A 17 20.03 -1.17 18.66
C ASN A 17 20.18 -0.38 17.35
N ARG A 18 19.46 -0.76 16.29
CA ARG A 18 19.39 0.06 15.08
C ARG A 18 18.37 1.17 15.32
N ASN A 19 18.84 2.39 15.54
CA ASN A 19 17.99 3.58 15.58
C ASN A 19 17.30 3.78 14.22
N PHE A 20 16.14 3.15 14.04
CA PHE A 20 15.30 3.22 12.85
C PHE A 20 14.54 4.55 12.76
N LYS A 21 15.24 5.67 12.98
CA LYS A 21 14.66 7.01 13.13
C LYS A 21 13.78 7.40 11.93
N TYR A 22 14.12 6.92 10.73
CA TYR A 22 13.40 7.22 9.49
C TYR A 22 12.51 6.08 8.97
N MET A 23 12.55 4.88 9.58
CA MET A 23 11.78 3.72 9.11
C MET A 23 10.29 4.02 9.05
N ARG A 24 9.77 4.66 10.10
CA ARG A 24 8.36 5.00 10.20
C ARG A 24 7.94 6.00 9.12
N ILE A 25 8.79 6.98 8.80
CA ILE A 25 8.49 7.97 7.77
C ILE A 25 8.46 7.31 6.39
N VAL A 26 9.45 6.47 6.08
CA VAL A 26 9.49 5.74 4.81
C VAL A 26 8.29 4.80 4.66
N ALA A 27 7.94 4.07 5.72
CA ALA A 27 6.76 3.22 5.76
C ALA A 27 5.45 4.02 5.53
N LEU A 28 5.31 5.19 6.15
CA LEU A 28 4.15 6.06 5.95
C LEU A 28 4.09 6.60 4.51
N ILE A 29 5.22 6.98 3.92
CA ILE A 29 5.28 7.42 2.51
C ILE A 29 4.82 6.28 1.60
N TYR A 30 5.36 5.07 1.79
CA TYR A 30 4.91 3.89 1.05
C TYR A 30 3.41 3.64 1.19
N LEU A 31 2.88 3.68 2.42
CA LEU A 31 1.45 3.53 2.67
C LEU A 31 0.63 4.60 1.96
N THR A 32 1.04 5.88 2.02
CA THR A 32 0.32 6.96 1.34
C THR A 32 0.30 6.80 -0.18
N LEU A 33 1.39 6.32 -0.78
CA LEU A 33 1.43 6.01 -2.22
C LEU A 33 0.48 4.86 -2.57
N LEU A 34 0.43 3.83 -1.74
CA LEU A 34 -0.47 2.68 -1.91
C LEU A 34 -1.95 3.08 -1.80
N LEU A 35 -2.31 3.94 -0.85
CA LEU A 35 -3.68 4.45 -0.72
C LEU A 35 -4.05 5.36 -1.90
N ALA A 36 -3.14 6.25 -2.32
CA ALA A 36 -3.36 7.15 -3.44
C ALA A 36 -3.55 6.40 -4.77
N SER A 37 -2.79 5.32 -5.00
CA SER A 37 -2.93 4.51 -6.21
C SER A 37 -4.31 3.84 -6.31
N THR A 38 -4.92 3.52 -5.17
CA THR A 38 -6.25 2.88 -5.11
C THR A 38 -7.33 3.79 -5.67
N ILE A 39 -7.34 5.07 -5.29
CA ILE A 39 -8.33 6.04 -5.79
C ILE A 39 -8.05 6.39 -7.26
N MET A 40 -6.77 6.57 -7.60
CA MET A 40 -6.37 7.01 -8.94
C MET A 40 -6.52 5.92 -10.01
N ALA A 41 -6.92 4.70 -9.65
CA ALA A 41 -7.15 3.61 -10.59
C ALA A 41 -8.25 3.93 -11.63
N TYR A 42 -9.24 4.76 -11.27
CA TYR A 42 -10.31 5.17 -12.18
C TYR A 42 -9.97 6.33 -13.10
N LYS A 43 -8.91 7.07 -12.79
CA LYS A 43 -8.52 8.23 -13.58
C LYS A 43 -7.60 7.79 -14.70
N ILE A 44 -8.09 7.75 -15.93
CA ILE A 44 -7.27 7.48 -17.11
C ILE A 44 -6.48 8.76 -17.45
N VAL A 45 -5.18 8.62 -17.67
CA VAL A 45 -4.26 9.70 -18.04
C VAL A 45 -3.63 9.38 -19.38
N LEU A 46 -3.52 10.41 -20.22
CA LEU A 46 -2.81 10.35 -21.50
C LEU A 46 -1.32 10.60 -21.27
N LEU A 47 -0.49 9.61 -21.58
CA LEU A 47 0.97 9.72 -21.63
C LEU A 47 1.39 9.63 -23.10
N GLY A 48 1.37 10.76 -23.79
CA GLY A 48 1.61 10.82 -25.23
C GLY A 48 0.57 9.99 -26.00
N PRO A 49 0.97 8.97 -26.79
CA PRO A 49 0.03 8.12 -27.53
C PRO A 49 -0.64 7.03 -26.66
N PHE A 50 -0.21 6.85 -25.41
CA PHE A 50 -0.69 5.77 -24.55
C PHE A 50 -1.75 6.26 -23.55
N SER A 51 -2.82 5.48 -23.42
CA SER A 51 -3.87 5.68 -22.42
C SER A 51 -3.63 4.71 -21.26
N VAL A 52 -3.27 5.24 -20.08
CA VAL A 52 -2.94 4.44 -18.91
C VAL A 52 -3.70 4.90 -17.67
N PRO A 53 -4.02 4.00 -16.73
CA PRO A 53 -4.54 4.39 -15.43
C PRO A 53 -3.53 5.28 -14.69
N GLY A 54 -4.02 6.32 -14.02
CA GLY A 54 -3.19 7.23 -13.22
C GLY A 54 -2.49 6.50 -12.06
N SER A 55 -3.08 5.39 -11.59
CA SER A 55 -2.47 4.51 -10.60
C SER A 55 -1.15 3.89 -11.07
N THR A 56 -0.93 3.70 -12.37
CA THR A 56 0.28 3.08 -12.92
C THR A 56 1.54 3.86 -12.52
N LEU A 57 1.53 5.19 -12.65
CA LEU A 57 2.66 6.02 -12.26
C LEU A 57 2.92 5.97 -10.75
N ILE A 58 1.86 6.03 -9.96
CA ILE A 58 1.96 6.00 -8.49
C ILE A 58 2.52 4.64 -8.03
N TYR A 59 2.12 3.55 -8.69
CA TYR A 59 2.70 2.24 -8.43
C TYR A 59 4.18 2.18 -8.77
N THR A 60 4.64 2.82 -9.86
CA THR A 60 6.08 2.92 -10.17
C THR A 60 6.87 3.54 -9.00
N PHE A 61 6.36 4.63 -8.42
CA PHE A 61 6.97 5.24 -7.24
C PHE A 61 6.89 4.34 -6.00
N SER A 62 5.77 3.64 -5.82
CA SER A 62 5.59 2.69 -4.71
C SER A 62 6.62 1.54 -4.76
N PHE A 63 6.87 0.98 -5.95
CA PHE A 63 7.89 -0.06 -6.15
C PHE A 63 9.29 0.46 -5.81
N PHE A 64 9.64 1.66 -6.26
CA PHE A 64 10.92 2.29 -5.93
C PHE A 64 11.10 2.42 -4.41
N TRP A 65 10.09 2.92 -3.71
CA TRP A 65 10.13 3.04 -2.25
C TRP A 65 10.19 1.69 -1.54
N SER A 66 9.47 0.69 -2.05
CA SER A 66 9.50 -0.68 -1.52
C SER A 66 10.90 -1.29 -1.62
N SER A 67 11.58 -1.12 -2.76
CA SER A 67 12.96 -1.59 -2.95
C SER A 67 13.94 -0.92 -1.97
N ILE A 68 13.85 0.40 -1.81
CA ILE A 68 14.66 1.14 -0.82
C ILE A 68 14.41 0.62 0.59
N PHE A 69 13.14 0.34 0.94
CA PHE A 69 12.79 -0.16 2.26
C PHE A 69 13.41 -1.54 2.51
N VAL A 70 13.36 -2.45 1.53
CA VAL A 70 13.99 -3.77 1.61
C VAL A 70 15.50 -3.65 1.78
N GLU A 71 16.15 -2.74 1.06
CA GLU A 71 17.61 -2.56 1.11
C GLU A 71 18.08 -1.97 2.46
N LEU A 72 17.35 -1.00 3.01
CA LEU A 72 17.72 -0.32 4.26
C LEU A 72 17.37 -1.12 5.52
N TYR A 73 16.20 -1.76 5.53
CA TYR A 73 15.61 -2.38 6.72
C TYR A 73 15.55 -3.92 6.64
N GLY A 74 15.85 -4.49 5.47
CA GLY A 74 15.89 -5.92 5.26
C GLY A 74 14.52 -6.53 4.89
N PRO A 75 14.54 -7.78 4.37
CA PRO A 75 13.36 -8.43 3.81
C PRO A 75 12.29 -8.79 4.86
N ASN A 76 12.69 -9.08 6.10
CA ASN A 76 11.75 -9.47 7.16
C ASN A 76 10.83 -8.29 7.57
N LEU A 77 11.41 -7.11 7.74
CA LEU A 77 10.64 -5.89 8.04
C LEU A 77 9.79 -5.45 6.84
N ALA A 78 10.30 -5.62 5.61
CA ALA A 78 9.55 -5.32 4.40
C ALA A 78 8.27 -6.17 4.26
N LYS A 79 8.36 -7.49 4.55
CA LYS A 79 7.18 -8.36 4.57
C LYS A 79 6.13 -7.87 5.58
N LYS A 80 6.57 -7.43 6.77
CA LYS A 80 5.67 -6.88 7.78
C LYS A 80 5.00 -5.59 7.30
N LEU A 81 5.75 -4.67 6.70
CA LEU A 81 5.22 -3.42 6.13
C LEU A 81 4.16 -3.70 5.07
N ILE A 82 4.38 -4.67 4.19
CA ILE A 82 3.42 -5.06 3.15
C ILE A 82 2.11 -5.53 3.79
N TRP A 83 2.17 -6.44 4.75
CA TRP A 83 0.98 -6.93 5.47
C TRP A 83 0.23 -5.82 6.19
N GLU A 84 0.93 -4.95 6.92
CA GLU A 84 0.33 -3.78 7.59
C GLU A 84 -0.36 -2.86 6.58
N SER A 85 0.27 -2.62 5.43
CA SER A 85 -0.27 -1.73 4.40
C SER A 85 -1.52 -2.29 3.72
N ILE A 86 -1.57 -3.60 3.49
CA ILE A 86 -2.75 -4.29 2.95
C ILE A 86 -3.95 -4.14 3.89
N ILE A 87 -3.73 -4.33 5.20
CA ILE A 87 -4.79 -4.18 6.21
C ILE A 87 -5.29 -2.73 6.22
N CYS A 88 -4.38 -1.75 6.21
CA CYS A 88 -4.74 -0.34 6.13
C CYS A 88 -5.51 0.00 4.85
N GLN A 89 -5.09 -0.53 3.69
CA GLN A 89 -5.76 -0.32 2.42
C GLN A 89 -7.16 -0.93 2.39
N PHE A 90 -7.35 -2.07 3.03
CA PHE A 90 -8.68 -2.67 3.20
C PHE A 90 -9.61 -1.81 4.05
N ILE A 91 -9.14 -1.37 5.21
CA ILE A 91 -9.90 -0.48 6.11
C ILE A 91 -10.26 0.80 5.36
N PHE A 92 -9.31 1.38 4.64
CA PHE A 92 -9.52 2.57 3.83
C PHE A 92 -10.63 2.38 2.79
N ALA A 93 -10.57 1.29 2.02
CA ALA A 93 -11.58 1.01 1.00
C ALA A 93 -12.97 0.72 1.61
N LEU A 94 -13.01 0.03 2.75
CA LEU A 94 -14.24 -0.27 3.48
C LEU A 94 -14.90 1.02 4.00
N LEU A 95 -14.14 1.93 4.60
CA LEU A 95 -14.65 3.21 5.07
C LEU A 95 -15.23 4.06 3.94
N ILE A 96 -14.52 4.12 2.81
CA ILE A 96 -14.98 4.84 1.63
C ILE A 96 -16.27 4.23 1.06
N ASN A 97 -16.33 2.90 0.97
CA ASN A 97 -17.51 2.21 0.48
C ASN A 97 -18.72 2.43 1.39
N LEU A 98 -18.54 2.32 2.72
CA LEU A 98 -19.59 2.60 3.69
C LEU A 98 -20.15 4.01 3.50
N VAL A 99 -19.28 5.04 3.45
CA VAL A 99 -19.70 6.43 3.25
C VAL A 99 -20.44 6.62 1.92
N ASN A 100 -19.99 5.95 0.86
CA ASN A 100 -20.62 6.05 -0.46
C ASN A 100 -22.05 5.43 -0.50
N THR A 101 -22.30 4.38 0.29
CA THR A 101 -23.62 3.72 0.35
C THR A 101 -24.68 4.54 1.10
N LEU A 102 -24.29 5.55 1.89
CA LEU A 102 -25.24 6.39 2.62
C LEU A 102 -26.10 7.25 1.66
N PRO A 103 -27.37 7.53 2.05
CA PRO A 103 -28.23 8.40 1.27
C PRO A 103 -27.63 9.80 1.22
N SER A 104 -27.62 10.39 0.01
CA SER A 104 -27.16 11.76 -0.19
C SER A 104 -28.37 12.69 -0.14
N PRO A 105 -28.25 13.88 0.45
CA PRO A 105 -29.36 14.83 0.50
C PRO A 105 -29.73 15.33 -0.90
N SER A 106 -30.99 15.75 -1.08
CA SER A 106 -31.55 16.11 -2.40
C SER A 106 -30.88 17.30 -3.10
N TYR A 107 -30.19 18.17 -2.35
CA TYR A 107 -29.43 19.29 -2.91
C TYR A 107 -28.05 18.87 -3.45
N TRP A 108 -27.60 17.63 -3.21
CA TRP A 108 -26.29 17.14 -3.62
C TRP A 108 -26.36 16.45 -5.00
N ASN A 109 -26.10 17.22 -6.05
CA ASN A 109 -26.18 16.74 -7.44
C ASN A 109 -24.97 15.91 -7.92
N HIS A 110 -23.93 15.75 -7.10
CA HIS A 110 -22.71 15.04 -7.50
C HIS A 110 -22.71 13.56 -7.15
N LYS A 111 -23.83 13.00 -6.66
CA LYS A 111 -23.95 11.59 -6.25
C LYS A 111 -23.49 10.63 -7.36
N ASN A 112 -24.02 10.80 -8.58
CA ASN A 112 -23.68 9.91 -9.70
C ASN A 112 -22.22 10.02 -10.13
N ALA A 113 -21.64 11.22 -10.15
CA ALA A 113 -20.24 11.41 -10.52
C ALA A 113 -19.30 10.81 -9.46
N TYR A 114 -19.65 10.96 -8.18
CA TYR A 114 -18.87 10.40 -7.08
C TYR A 114 -18.95 8.86 -7.08
N ASP A 115 -20.14 8.29 -7.26
CA ASP A 115 -20.34 6.84 -7.31
C ASP A 115 -19.63 6.19 -8.52
N ALA A 116 -19.58 6.89 -9.67
CA ALA A 116 -18.83 6.43 -10.83
C ALA A 116 -17.32 6.30 -10.56
N VAL A 117 -16.73 7.18 -9.74
CA VAL A 117 -15.29 7.18 -9.41
C VAL A 117 -15.00 6.23 -8.24
N VAL A 118 -15.86 6.21 -7.23
CA VAL A 118 -15.57 5.63 -5.91
C VAL A 118 -16.34 4.33 -5.66
N GLY A 119 -17.48 4.11 -6.33
CA GLY A 119 -18.37 2.97 -6.07
C GLY A 119 -17.72 1.61 -6.25
N ASN A 120 -16.72 1.51 -7.13
CA ASN A 120 -16.01 0.27 -7.41
C ASN A 120 -14.70 0.10 -6.62
N ILE A 121 -14.39 0.98 -5.66
CA ILE A 121 -13.10 0.96 -4.93
C ILE A 121 -12.84 -0.39 -4.24
N MET A 122 -13.90 -1.04 -3.75
CA MET A 122 -13.84 -2.37 -3.13
C MET A 122 -13.22 -3.40 -4.09
N ARG A 123 -13.58 -3.34 -5.38
CA ARG A 123 -13.10 -4.28 -6.41
C ARG A 123 -11.60 -4.14 -6.65
N PHE A 124 -11.06 -2.91 -6.65
CA PHE A 124 -9.63 -2.67 -6.81
C PHE A 124 -8.83 -3.15 -5.62
N THR A 125 -9.34 -2.89 -4.41
CA THR A 125 -8.70 -3.37 -3.19
C THR A 125 -8.67 -4.89 -3.14
N PHE A 126 -9.77 -5.57 -3.50
CA PHE A 126 -9.78 -7.03 -3.59
C PHE A 126 -8.78 -7.57 -4.61
N ALA A 127 -8.68 -6.95 -5.80
CA ALA A 127 -7.69 -7.34 -6.80
C ALA A 127 -6.24 -7.15 -6.30
N GLY A 128 -5.96 -6.08 -5.56
CA GLY A 128 -4.66 -5.86 -4.93
C GLY A 128 -4.36 -6.90 -3.86
N MET A 129 -5.32 -7.17 -2.98
CA MET A 129 -5.21 -8.17 -1.91
C MET A 129 -4.92 -9.57 -2.45
N THR A 130 -5.63 -10.01 -3.50
CA THR A 130 -5.39 -11.32 -4.11
C THR A 130 -4.00 -11.40 -4.72
N GLY A 131 -3.53 -10.35 -5.39
CA GLY A 131 -2.16 -10.27 -5.91
C GLY A 131 -1.11 -10.39 -4.80
N TYR A 132 -1.32 -9.73 -3.66
CA TYR A 132 -0.43 -9.84 -2.52
C TYR A 132 -0.45 -11.21 -1.85
N LEU A 133 -1.64 -11.81 -1.69
CA LEU A 133 -1.74 -13.17 -1.16
C LEU A 133 -0.95 -14.14 -2.05
N MET A 134 -1.11 -14.06 -3.37
CA MET A 134 -0.32 -14.86 -4.30
C MET A 134 1.18 -14.60 -4.17
N SER A 135 1.60 -13.34 -4.01
CA SER A 135 3.01 -12.98 -3.78
C SER A 135 3.57 -13.44 -2.43
N ALA A 136 2.72 -13.66 -1.43
CA ALA A 136 3.16 -14.11 -0.11
C ALA A 136 3.34 -15.64 -0.05
N PHE A 137 2.67 -16.38 -0.93
CA PHE A 137 2.76 -17.84 -1.05
C PHE A 137 3.73 -18.33 -2.14
N LEU A 138 4.15 -17.45 -3.06
CA LEU A 138 5.31 -17.68 -3.96
C LEU A 138 6.63 -17.31 -3.27
#